data_AF-A0A972J580-F1
#
_entry.id   AF-A0A972J580-F1
#
_cell.length_a   1.000
_cell.length_b   1.000
_cell.length_c   1.000
_cell.angle_alpha   90.00
_cell.angle_beta   90.00
_cell.angle_gamma   90.00
#
_symmetry.space_group_name_H-M   'P 1'
#
loop_
_entity.id
_entity.type
_entity.pdbx_description
1 polymer ?
#
loop_
_entity_poly.entity_id
_entity_poly.type
_entity_poly.pdbx_seq_one_letter_code
_entity_poly.pdbx_strand_id
1 'polypeptide(L)'
;MSSPGEKLYKRIKNAVGRAIADFGLIEEGDRIAVAVSGGKDSYVLLHLLDALRRRAPIRYEILAITIDSGYPGFRADIVEEHLVRHGFAYHLEKTNHFDIIREKRRPGSSFCSLCARLKRGVLYT
;
A
#
# COMPACT_ATOMS: atom_id res chain seq x y z
N MET A 1 23.40 -11.32 20.69
CA MET A 1 22.70 -12.22 19.74
C MET A 1 21.43 -11.52 19.27
N SER A 2 21.11 -11.56 17.98
CA SER A 2 19.87 -10.94 17.46
C SER A 2 18.64 -11.70 17.94
N SER A 3 17.60 -10.97 18.33
CA SER A 3 16.29 -11.49 18.72
C SER A 3 15.61 -12.28 17.58
N PRO A 4 14.65 -13.17 17.89
CA PRO A 4 13.86 -13.86 16.87
C PRO A 4 13.18 -12.90 15.88
N GLY A 5 12.67 -11.76 16.36
CA GLY A 5 12.04 -10.74 15.53
C GLY A 5 13.00 -10.09 14.53
N GLU A 6 14.21 -9.74 14.97
CA GLU A 6 15.24 -9.17 14.08
C GLU A 6 15.68 -10.16 13.00
N LYS A 7 15.79 -11.46 13.35
CA LYS A 7 16.09 -12.52 12.38
C LYS A 7 14.97 -12.63 11.33
N LEU A 8 13.71 -12.61 11.76
CA LEU A 8 12.56 -12.66 10.85
C LEU A 8 12.51 -11.42 9.94
N TYR A 9 12.67 -10.23 10.51
CA TYR A 9 12.69 -8.98 9.74
C TYR A 9 13.79 -8.99 8.67
N LYS A 10 15.01 -9.40 9.03
CA LYS A 10 16.13 -9.53 8.09
C LYS A 10 15.80 -10.51 6.96
N ARG A 11 15.19 -11.65 7.28
CA ARG A 11 14.78 -12.65 6.29
C ARG A 11 13.76 -12.10 5.29
N ILE A 12 12.69 -11.44 5.78
CA ILE A 12 11.64 -10.88 4.92
C ILE A 12 12.22 -9.75 4.05
N LYS A 13 13.00 -8.82 4.64
CA LYS A 13 13.61 -7.72 3.89
C LYS A 13 14.54 -8.22 2.78
N ASN A 14 15.34 -9.25 3.06
CA ASN A 14 16.21 -9.86 2.05
C ASN A 14 15.41 -10.53 0.93
N ALA A 15 14.30 -11.20 1.25
CA ALA A 15 13.42 -11.80 0.26
C ALA A 15 12.78 -10.75 -0.66
N VAL A 16 12.35 -9.60 -0.11
CA VAL A 16 11.82 -8.48 -0.89
C VAL A 16 12.90 -7.87 -1.79
N GLY A 17 14.09 -7.58 -1.24
CA GLY A 17 15.21 -7.07 -2.05
C GLY A 17 15.62 -8.01 -3.18
N ARG A 18 15.61 -9.32 -2.91
CA ARG A 18 15.84 -10.35 -3.94
C ARG A 18 14.76 -10.33 -5.01
N ALA A 19 13.48 -10.28 -4.64
CA ALA A 19 12.40 -10.21 -5.63
C ALA A 19 12.50 -8.95 -6.51
N ILE A 20 12.85 -7.80 -5.93
CA ILE A 20 13.07 -6.57 -6.70
C ILE A 20 14.18 -6.77 -7.74
N ALA A 21 15.29 -7.40 -7.37
CA ALA A 21 16.41 -7.66 -8.27
C ALA A 21 16.08 -8.73 -9.32
N ASP A 22 15.51 -9.86 -8.90
CA ASP A 22 15.22 -11.02 -9.76
C ASP A 22 14.19 -10.68 -10.86
N PHE A 23 13.29 -9.72 -10.60
CA PHE A 23 12.22 -9.33 -11.53
C PHE A 23 12.33 -7.90 -12.07
N GLY A 24 13.41 -7.16 -11.74
CA GLY A 24 13.60 -5.78 -12.20
C GLY A 24 12.43 -4.85 -11.85
N LEU A 25 11.94 -4.92 -10.60
CA LEU A 25 10.70 -4.23 -10.21
C LEU A 25 10.87 -2.73 -9.92
N ILE A 26 12.10 -2.30 -9.65
CA ILE A 26 12.43 -0.92 -9.27
C ILE A 26 13.74 -0.54 -9.95
N GLU A 27 13.74 0.58 -10.65
CA GLU A 27 14.87 1.16 -11.35
C GLU A 27 15.28 2.53 -10.77
N GLU A 28 16.42 3.05 -11.20
CA GLU A 28 16.91 4.37 -10.78
C GLU A 28 15.94 5.48 -11.21
N GLY A 29 15.55 6.32 -10.27
CA GLY A 29 14.67 7.47 -10.50
C GLY A 29 13.18 7.15 -10.41
N ASP A 30 12.80 5.89 -10.13
CA ASP A 30 11.39 5.51 -10.03
C ASP A 30 10.65 6.29 -8.94
N ARG A 31 9.38 6.60 -9.22
CA ARG A 31 8.43 7.15 -8.24
C ARG A 31 7.33 6.12 -7.99
N ILE A 32 7.38 5.48 -6.84
CA ILE A 32 6.57 4.30 -6.54
C ILE A 32 5.36 4.70 -5.70
N ALA A 33 4.17 4.47 -6.24
CA ALA A 33 2.93 4.53 -5.47
C ALA A 33 2.70 3.20 -4.73
N VAL A 34 2.53 3.26 -3.41
CA VAL A 34 2.20 2.10 -2.57
C VAL A 34 0.78 2.24 -2.05
N ALA A 35 -0.13 1.37 -2.49
CA ALA A 35 -1.51 1.37 -2.00
C ALA A 35 -1.57 0.83 -0.55
N VAL A 36 -1.88 1.71 0.41
CA VAL A 36 -1.98 1.41 1.84
C VAL A 36 -3.44 1.29 2.24
N SER A 37 -3.87 0.06 2.57
CA SER A 37 -5.26 -0.26 2.91
C SER A 37 -5.57 -0.20 4.41
N GLY A 38 -4.56 0.07 5.25
CA GLY A 38 -4.63 -0.10 6.70
C GLY A 38 -4.37 -1.54 7.17
N GLY A 39 -4.16 -2.48 6.24
CA GLY A 39 -3.77 -3.86 6.55
C GLY A 39 -2.27 -4.03 6.79
N LYS A 40 -1.91 -5.04 7.61
CA LYS A 40 -0.52 -5.36 7.95
C LYS A 40 0.38 -5.53 6.72
N ASP A 41 -0.12 -6.16 5.66
CA ASP A 41 0.67 -6.48 4.47
C ASP A 41 1.10 -5.20 3.74
N SER A 42 0.17 -4.24 3.58
CA SER A 42 0.47 -2.96 2.94
C SER A 42 1.41 -2.07 3.78
N TYR A 43 1.28 -2.09 5.11
CA TYR A 43 2.22 -1.39 5.98
C TYR A 43 3.60 -2.03 5.95
N VAL A 44 3.68 -3.36 6.00
CA VAL A 44 4.96 -4.08 5.92
C VAL A 44 5.65 -3.78 4.59
N LEU A 45 4.92 -3.80 3.47
CA LEU A 45 5.48 -3.45 2.16
C LEU A 45 6.04 -2.03 2.14
N LEU A 46 5.24 -1.03 2.57
CA LEU A 46 5.66 0.37 2.65
C LEU A 46 6.96 0.54 3.45
N HIS A 47 7.01 -0.03 4.65
CA HIS A 47 8.17 0.07 5.54
C HIS A 47 9.40 -0.67 5.01
N LEU A 48 9.22 -1.82 4.37
CA LEU A 48 10.32 -2.58 3.78
C LEU A 48 10.92 -1.84 2.58
N LEU A 49 10.09 -1.26 1.72
CA LEU A 49 10.55 -0.45 0.60
C LEU A 49 11.32 0.77 1.11
N ASP A 50 10.80 1.50 2.11
CA ASP A 50 11.55 2.63 2.67
C ASP A 50 12.87 2.21 3.33
N ALA A 51 12.89 1.08 4.05
CA ALA A 51 14.11 0.56 4.64
C ALA A 51 15.16 0.12 3.61
N LEU A 52 14.71 -0.39 2.45
CA LEU A 52 15.58 -0.74 1.32
C LEU A 52 16.09 0.52 0.61
N ARG A 53 15.22 1.51 0.36
CA ARG A 53 15.56 2.80 -0.25
C ARG A 53 16.75 3.47 0.43
N ARG A 54 16.82 3.42 1.77
CA ARG A 54 17.91 4.04 2.56
C ARG A 54 19.29 3.37 2.38
N ARG A 55 19.34 2.17 1.80
CA ARG A 55 20.58 1.36 1.68
C ARG A 55 20.89 0.94 0.24
N ALA A 56 19.91 1.00 -0.65
CA ALA A 56 20.06 0.59 -2.03
C ALA A 56 21.01 1.54 -2.76
N PRO A 57 21.78 1.04 -3.75
CA PRO A 57 22.59 1.89 -4.62
C PRO A 57 21.73 2.71 -5.58
N ILE A 58 20.44 2.37 -5.72
CA ILE A 58 19.47 3.08 -6.54
C ILE A 58 18.59 4.01 -5.71
N ARG A 59 18.25 5.18 -6.25
CA ARG A 59 17.35 6.18 -5.66
C ARG A 59 15.96 6.06 -6.28
N TYR A 60 14.95 6.05 -5.43
CA TYR A 60 13.55 6.10 -5.84
C TYR A 60 12.72 6.84 -4.79
N GLU A 61 11.55 7.32 -5.18
CA GLU A 61 10.59 7.96 -4.28
C GLU A 61 9.46 7.00 -3.93
N ILE A 62 8.83 7.21 -2.77
CA ILE A 62 7.66 6.45 -2.34
C ILE A 62 6.55 7.44 -1.99
N LEU A 63 5.37 7.21 -2.56
CA LEU A 63 4.13 7.88 -2.22
C LEU A 63 3.13 6.83 -1.70
N ALA A 64 2.69 6.96 -0.45
CA ALA A 64 1.62 6.12 0.08
C ALA A 64 0.26 6.62 -0.45
N ILE A 65 -0.58 5.73 -0.97
CA ILE A 65 -1.92 6.08 -1.44
C ILE A 65 -2.95 5.27 -0.66
N THR A 66 -3.90 5.94 -0.03
CA THR A 66 -5.04 5.29 0.63
C THR A 66 -6.32 5.70 -0.07
N ILE A 67 -7.14 4.73 -0.48
CA ILE A 67 -8.46 4.97 -1.07
C ILE A 67 -9.52 4.65 -0.02
N ASP A 68 -10.14 5.68 0.52
CA ASP A 68 -11.35 5.57 1.31
C ASP A 68 -12.54 5.35 0.35
N SER A 69 -13.09 4.14 0.39
CA SER A 69 -14.20 3.74 -0.48
C SER A 69 -15.58 4.15 0.07
N GLY A 70 -15.63 4.82 1.22
CA GLY A 70 -16.88 5.24 1.86
C GLY A 70 -17.61 4.13 2.61
N TYR A 71 -16.93 3.02 2.93
CA TYR A 71 -17.53 1.96 3.73
C TYR A 71 -17.74 2.42 5.18
N PRO A 72 -18.93 2.18 5.77
CA PRO A 72 -19.18 2.51 7.17
C PRO A 72 -18.14 1.86 8.09
N GLY A 73 -17.51 2.66 8.94
CA GLY A 73 -16.52 2.21 9.92
C GLY A 73 -15.09 2.08 9.40
N PHE A 74 -14.80 2.40 8.14
CA PHE A 74 -13.41 2.50 7.69
C PHE A 74 -12.72 3.70 8.35
N ARG A 75 -11.58 3.44 9.00
CA ARG A 75 -10.82 4.42 9.79
C ARG A 75 -9.62 4.93 9.00
N ALA A 76 -9.90 5.76 7.99
CA ALA A 76 -8.87 6.41 7.18
C ALA A 76 -7.94 7.31 8.02
N ASP A 77 -8.48 7.91 9.08
CA ASP A 77 -7.76 8.72 10.07
C ASP A 77 -6.61 7.96 10.72
N ILE A 78 -6.82 6.69 11.10
CA ILE A 78 -5.76 5.86 11.70
C ILE A 78 -4.62 5.60 10.70
N VAL A 79 -4.97 5.43 9.42
CA VAL A 79 -3.98 5.24 8.36
C VAL A 79 -3.18 6.51 8.14
N GLU A 80 -3.86 7.64 8.04
CA GLU A 80 -3.25 8.96 7.89
C GLU A 80 -2.32 9.30 9.07
N GLU A 81 -2.77 9.12 10.32
CA GLU A 81 -1.95 9.34 11.51
C GLU A 81 -0.67 8.51 11.49
N HIS A 82 -0.75 7.24 11.06
CA HIS A 82 0.42 6.37 10.94
C HIS A 82 1.39 6.89 9.88
N LEU A 83 0.89 7.33 8.73
CA LEU A 83 1.73 7.85 7.63
C LEU A 83 2.44 9.15 8.05
N VAL A 84 1.71 10.08 8.67
CA VAL A 84 2.25 11.34 9.22
C VAL A 84 3.31 11.05 10.29
N ARG A 85 3.02 10.16 11.25
CA ARG A 85 3.94 9.79 12.33
C ARG A 85 5.28 9.27 11.82
N HIS A 86 5.29 8.55 10.70
CA HIS A 86 6.50 7.99 10.12
C HIS A 86 7.13 8.85 9.02
N GLY A 87 6.56 10.02 8.72
CA GLY A 87 7.09 10.97 7.75
C GLY A 87 6.96 10.51 6.30
N PHE A 88 5.95 9.69 5.98
CA PHE A 88 5.69 9.29 4.60
C PHE A 88 4.96 10.41 3.84
N ALA A 89 5.39 10.69 2.60
CA ALA A 89 4.54 11.40 1.66
C ALA A 89 3.33 10.54 1.34
N TYR A 90 2.13 11.12 1.35
CA TYR A 90 0.90 10.37 1.13
C TYR A 90 -0.17 11.16 0.39
N HIS A 91 -1.11 10.41 -0.20
CA HIS A 91 -2.35 10.88 -0.79
C HIS A 91 -3.52 10.07 -0.24
N LEU A 92 -4.51 10.75 0.35
CA LEU A 92 -5.75 10.13 0.80
C LEU A 92 -6.87 10.50 -0.17
N GLU A 93 -7.34 9.53 -0.94
CA GLU A 93 -8.42 9.71 -1.90
C GLU A 93 -9.75 9.23 -1.32
N LYS A 94 -10.71 10.13 -1.18
CA LYS A 94 -12.07 9.81 -0.70
C LYS A 94 -13.01 9.63 -1.88
N THR A 95 -13.73 8.52 -1.90
CA THR A 95 -14.60 8.14 -3.02
C THR A 95 -15.99 7.70 -2.54
N ASN A 96 -16.96 7.72 -3.44
CA ASN A 96 -18.33 7.23 -3.21
C ASN A 96 -18.54 5.78 -3.68
N HIS A 97 -17.46 4.97 -3.72
CA HIS A 97 -17.53 3.61 -4.25
C HIS A 97 -18.57 2.74 -3.55
N PHE A 98 -18.71 2.86 -2.23
CA PHE A 98 -19.68 2.09 -1.46
C PHE A 98 -21.11 2.28 -1.98
N ASP A 99 -21.52 3.53 -2.23
CA ASP A 99 -22.86 3.84 -2.74
C ASP A 99 -23.04 3.35 -4.17
N ILE A 100 -22.04 3.55 -5.03
CA ILE A 100 -22.03 3.01 -6.40
C ILE A 100 -22.21 1.49 -6.37
N ILE A 101 -21.52 0.78 -5.48
CA ILE A 101 -21.63 -0.68 -5.38
C ILE A 101 -23.01 -1.06 -4.85
N ARG A 102 -23.58 -0.33 -3.91
CA ARG A 102 -24.95 -0.60 -3.42
C ARG A 102 -25.98 -0.46 -4.54
N GLU A 103 -25.83 0.53 -5.41
CA GLU A 103 -26.76 0.80 -6.52
C GLU A 103 -26.57 -0.15 -7.71
N LYS A 104 -25.32 -0.37 -8.14
CA LYS A 104 -25.02 -1.02 -9.42
C LYS A 104 -24.76 -2.53 -9.32
N ARG A 105 -24.61 -3.08 -8.12
CA ARG A 105 -24.29 -4.51 -7.93
C ARG A 105 -25.51 -5.37 -8.25
N ARG A 106 -25.30 -6.47 -8.99
CA ARG A 106 -26.34 -7.47 -9.25
C ARG A 106 -26.80 -8.13 -7.93
N PRO A 107 -28.10 -8.39 -7.73
CA PRO A 107 -28.58 -9.12 -6.55
C PRO A 107 -27.81 -10.43 -6.33
N GLY A 108 -27.44 -10.73 -5.09
CA GLY A 108 -26.67 -11.93 -4.73
C GLY A 108 -25.17 -11.92 -5.11
N SER A 109 -24.68 -10.92 -5.86
CA SER A 109 -23.26 -10.86 -6.22
C SER A 109 -22.40 -10.20 -5.14
N SER A 110 -21.07 -10.41 -5.21
CA SER A 110 -20.10 -9.92 -4.24
C SER A 110 -19.84 -8.41 -4.36
N PHE A 111 -19.71 -7.73 -3.22
CA PHE A 111 -19.24 -6.33 -3.18
C PHE A 111 -17.79 -6.19 -3.66
N CYS A 112 -16.96 -7.18 -3.36
CA CYS A 112 -15.52 -7.10 -3.52
C CYS A 112 -15.10 -7.00 -5.01
N SER A 113 -15.85 -7.63 -5.91
CA SER A 113 -15.52 -7.63 -7.34
C SER A 113 -15.60 -6.22 -7.95
N LEU A 114 -16.66 -5.48 -7.64
CA LEU A 114 -16.85 -4.12 -8.14
C LEU A 114 -15.95 -3.12 -7.38
N CYS A 115 -15.80 -3.28 -6.06
CA CYS A 115 -14.86 -2.49 -5.26
C CYS A 115 -13.43 -2.57 -5.80
N ALA A 116 -12.94 -3.78 -6.13
CA ALA A 116 -11.61 -3.97 -6.68
C ALA A 116 -11.44 -3.27 -8.05
N ARG A 117 -12.47 -3.25 -8.89
CA ARG A 117 -12.44 -2.55 -10.18
C ARG A 117 -12.42 -1.03 -9.99
N LEU A 118 -13.26 -0.51 -9.13
CA LEU A 118 -13.36 0.93 -8.86
C LEU A 118 -12.06 1.48 -8.26
N LYS A 119 -11.48 0.80 -7.25
CA LYS A 119 -10.19 1.20 -6.68
C LYS A 119 -9.05 1.21 -7.70
N ARG A 120 -9.01 0.24 -8.62
CA ARG A 120 -8.02 0.26 -9.71
C ARG A 120 -8.24 1.43 -10.67
N GLY A 121 -9.50 1.76 -10.95
CA GLY A 121 -9.84 2.94 -11.74
C GLY A 121 -9.19 4.19 -11.16
N VAL A 122 -9.35 4.42 -9.86
CA VAL A 122 -8.74 5.55 -9.14
C VAL A 122 -7.22 5.54 -9.17
N LEU A 123 -6.57 4.37 -9.07
CA LEU A 123 -5.11 4.29 -9.07
C LEU A 123 -4.47 4.54 -10.44
N TYR A 124 -5.23 4.39 -11.54
CA TYR A 124 -4.69 4.43 -12.90
C TYR A 124 -5.07 5.70 -13.68
N THR A 125 -5.72 6.66 -13.02
CA THR A 125 -6.12 7.98 -13.55
C THR A 125 -5.46 9.07 -12.76
#